data_AF-A0A0Q7QLS8-F1
#
_entry.id   AF-A0A0Q7QLS8-F1
#
_cell.length_a   1.000
_cell.length_b   1.000
_cell.length_c   1.000
_cell.angle_alpha   90.00
_cell.angle_beta   90.00
_cell.angle_gamma   90.00
#
_symmetry.space_group_name_H-M   'P 1'
#
loop_
_entity.id
_entity.type
_entity.pdbx_description
1 polymer ?
#
loop_
_entity_poly.entity_id
_entity_poly.type
_entity_poly.pdbx_seq_one_letter_code
_entity_poly.pdbx_strand_id
1 'polypeptide(L)'
;MVANEISSIESEIEQTRERLAKTIDQLAYRAHPKTIVSREVASVKAHFVDVNTGAPRTDNILKVVGGVVGVIVLFGVIRKVVN
;
A
#
# COMPACT_ATOMS: atom_id res chain seq x y z
N MET A 1 33.61 40.50 13.04
CA MET A 1 32.60 39.83 13.89
C MET A 1 31.48 39.22 13.04
N VAL A 2 30.71 40.00 12.28
CA VAL A 2 29.57 39.51 11.46
C VAL A 2 29.94 38.45 10.40
N ALA A 3 31.10 38.55 9.76
CA ALA A 3 31.53 37.57 8.75
C ALA A 3 31.73 36.16 9.32
N ASN A 4 32.09 36.03 10.60
CA ASN A 4 32.29 34.74 11.25
C ASN A 4 30.94 34.06 11.52
N GLU A 5 29.93 34.83 11.93
CA GLU A 5 28.55 34.37 12.14
C GLU A 5 27.90 33.88 10.83
N ILE A 6 28.19 34.53 9.70
CA ILE A 6 27.71 34.08 8.38
C ILE A 6 28.36 32.74 8.03
N SER A 7 29.67 32.59 8.25
CA SER A 7 30.38 31.34 7.95
C SER A 7 29.95 30.17 8.82
N SER A 8 29.57 30.40 10.09
CA SER A 8 29.07 29.35 10.97
C SER A 8 27.67 28.89 10.54
N ILE A 9 26.78 29.83 10.19
CA ILE A 9 25.44 29.51 9.68
C ILE A 9 25.53 28.70 8.38
N GLU A 10 26.44 29.07 7.48
CA GLU A 10 26.65 28.35 6.21
C GLU A 10 27.12 26.91 6.45
N SER A 11 28.04 26.72 7.41
CA SER A 11 28.49 25.39 7.84
C SER A 11 27.37 24.56 8.47
N GLU A 12 26.53 25.16 9.32
CA GLU A 12 25.40 24.50 9.96
C GLU A 12 24.33 24.08 8.95
N ILE A 13 24.05 24.93 7.95
CA ILE A 13 23.13 24.61 6.85
C ILE A 13 23.64 23.40 6.07
N GLU A 14 24.93 23.36 5.74
CA GLU A 14 25.50 22.26 4.96
C GLU A 14 25.46 20.94 5.74
N GLN A 15 25.83 20.97 7.03
CA GLN A 15 25.68 19.80 7.91
C GLN A 15 24.22 19.34 8.02
N THR A 16 23.27 20.28 8.06
CA THR A 16 21.84 19.95 8.12
C THR A 16 21.37 19.32 6.81
N ARG A 17 21.83 19.81 5.65
CA ARG A 17 21.54 19.23 4.33
C ARG A 17 22.06 17.80 4.21
N GLU A 18 23.30 17.55 4.63
CA GLU A 18 23.86 16.18 4.63
C GLU A 18 23.05 15.21 5.49
N ARG A 19 22.67 15.65 6.70
CA ARG A 19 21.83 14.84 7.61
C ARG A 19 20.46 14.54 7.00
N LEU A 20 19.85 15.54 6.35
CA LEU A 20 18.56 15.38 5.68
C LEU A 20 18.67 14.44 4.48
N ALA A 21 19.67 14.60 3.62
CA ALA A 21 19.90 13.73 2.47
C ALA A 21 20.04 12.26 2.91
N LYS A 22 20.85 11.99 3.94
CA LYS A 22 21.00 10.65 4.52
C LYS A 22 19.69 10.09 5.05
N THR A 23 18.87 10.93 5.69
CA THR A 23 17.57 10.53 6.23
C THR A 23 16.56 10.26 5.11
N ILE A 24 16.59 11.06 4.04
CA ILE A 24 15.74 10.89 2.85
C ILE A 24 16.09 9.60 2.13
N ASP A 25 17.38 9.29 1.93
CA ASP A 25 17.82 8.05 1.29
C ASP A 25 17.34 6.81 2.07
N GLN A 26 17.47 6.85 3.40
CA GLN A 26 16.98 5.79 4.28
C GLN A 26 15.45 5.64 4.20
N LEU A 27 14.72 6.75 4.11
CA LEU A 27 13.26 6.74 3.98
C LEU A 27 12.83 6.24 2.59
N ALA A 28 13.50 6.66 1.52
CA ALA A 28 13.25 6.20 0.16
C ALA A 28 13.47 4.68 0.02
N TYR A 29 14.53 4.15 0.64
CA TYR A 29 14.79 2.72 0.70
C TYR A 29 13.76 1.94 1.54
N ARG A 30 13.24 2.52 2.62
CA ARG A 30 12.22 1.86 3.47
C ARG A 30 10.81 1.99 2.91
N ALA A 31 10.51 3.09 2.24
CA ALA A 31 9.29 3.33 1.49
C ALA A 31 9.29 2.57 0.15
N HIS A 32 10.31 1.72 -0.10
CA HIS A 32 10.44 0.98 -1.33
C HIS A 32 9.14 0.21 -1.60
N PRO A 33 8.42 0.57 -2.69
CA PRO A 33 7.02 0.18 -2.88
C PRO A 33 6.81 -1.34 -2.88
N LYS A 34 7.85 -2.09 -3.23
CA LYS A 34 7.86 -3.55 -3.27
C LYS A 34 7.45 -4.18 -1.92
N THR A 35 7.83 -3.59 -0.80
CA THR A 35 7.48 -4.14 0.53
C THR A 35 6.06 -3.80 0.96
N ILE A 36 5.57 -2.62 0.57
CA ILE A 36 4.20 -2.16 0.85
C ILE A 36 3.22 -3.00 0.03
N VAL A 37 3.46 -3.11 -1.28
CA VAL A 37 2.63 -3.92 -2.19
C VAL A 37 2.61 -5.38 -1.76
N SER A 38 3.76 -5.94 -1.36
CA SER A 38 3.80 -7.34 -0.90
C SER A 38 2.95 -7.58 0.35
N ARG A 39 2.92 -6.63 1.29
CA ARG A 39 2.08 -6.73 2.51
C ARG A 39 0.61 -6.63 2.17
N GLU A 40 0.26 -5.72 1.27
CA GLU A 40 -1.11 -5.51 0.84
C GLU A 40 -1.64 -6.73 0.07
N VAL A 41 -0.86 -7.27 -0.86
CA VAL A 41 -1.19 -8.52 -1.57
C VAL A 41 -1.33 -9.70 -0.59
N ALA A 42 -0.44 -9.82 0.39
CA ALA A 42 -0.54 -10.88 1.40
C ALA A 42 -1.81 -10.74 2.26
N SER A 43 -2.18 -9.50 2.62
CA SER A 43 -3.42 -9.20 3.35
C SER A 43 -4.65 -9.61 2.53
N VAL A 44 -4.70 -9.23 1.25
CA VAL A 44 -5.79 -9.63 0.35
C VAL A 44 -5.87 -11.16 0.23
N LYS A 45 -4.72 -11.82 0.05
CA LYS A 45 -4.68 -13.29 -0.05
C LYS A 45 -5.13 -13.97 1.25
N ALA A 46 -4.83 -13.41 2.42
CA ALA A 46 -5.25 -13.94 3.71
C ALA A 46 -6.78 -13.98 3.90
N HIS A 47 -7.53 -13.17 3.15
CA HIS A 47 -8.99 -13.27 3.15
C HIS A 47 -9.49 -14.57 2.48
N PHE A 48 -8.74 -15.12 1.53
CA PHE A 48 -9.15 -16.27 0.73
C PHE A 48 -8.34 -17.54 1.01
N VAL A 49 -7.18 -17.42 1.66
CA VAL A 49 -6.29 -18.53 1.98
C VAL A 49 -5.85 -18.40 3.43
N ASP A 50 -5.93 -19.50 4.17
CA ASP A 50 -5.45 -19.53 5.54
C ASP A 50 -3.92 -19.40 5.60
N VAL A 51 -3.44 -18.49 6.44
CA VAL A 51 -2.01 -18.14 6.51
C VAL A 51 -1.19 -19.24 7.19
N ASN A 52 -1.79 -20.02 8.09
CA ASN A 52 -1.08 -21.04 8.86
C ASN A 52 -1.03 -22.36 8.12
N THR A 53 -2.11 -22.71 7.42
CA THR A 53 -2.25 -24.03 6.76
C THR A 53 -2.11 -23.96 5.24
N GLY A 54 -2.22 -22.77 4.64
CA GLY A 54 -2.26 -22.60 3.19
C GLY A 54 -3.58 -23.08 2.55
N ALA A 55 -4.54 -23.55 3.34
CA ALA A 55 -5.81 -24.07 2.83
C ALA A 55 -6.71 -22.94 2.30
N PRO A 56 -7.40 -23.13 1.16
CA PRO A 56 -8.40 -22.17 0.70
C PRO A 56 -9.54 -21.99 1.70
N ARG A 57 -9.92 -20.74 1.96
CA ARG A 57 -11.10 -20.36 2.75
C ARG A 57 -12.35 -20.43 1.88
N THR A 58 -12.80 -21.65 1.65
CA THR A 58 -13.95 -21.96 0.77
C THR A 58 -15.21 -21.19 1.13
N ASP A 59 -15.47 -20.91 2.41
CA ASP A 59 -16.60 -20.09 2.84
C ASP A 59 -16.54 -18.65 2.29
N ASN A 60 -15.39 -17.98 2.43
CA ASN A 60 -15.21 -16.61 1.91
C ASN A 60 -15.24 -16.57 0.38
N ILE A 61 -14.62 -17.56 -0.27
CA ILE A 61 -14.66 -17.71 -1.72
C ILE A 61 -16.11 -17.88 -2.19
N LEU A 62 -16.87 -18.77 -1.56
CA LEU A 62 -18.26 -19.05 -1.92
C LEU A 62 -19.15 -17.80 -1.77
N LYS A 63 -18.96 -17.01 -0.71
CA LYS A 63 -19.68 -15.75 -0.50
C LYS A 63 -19.44 -14.74 -1.63
N VAL A 64 -18.19 -14.56 -2.04
CA VAL A 64 -17.85 -13.64 -3.14
C VAL A 64 -18.42 -14.15 -4.46
N VAL A 65 -18.29 -15.45 -4.75
CA VAL A 65 -18.87 -16.05 -5.96
C VAL A 65 -20.39 -15.86 -5.98
N GLY A 66 -21.08 -16.17 -4.87
CA GLY A 66 -22.52 -15.97 -4.75
C GLY A 66 -22.93 -14.50 -4.94
N GLY A 67 -22.15 -13.57 -4.40
CA GLY A 67 -22.36 -12.13 -4.59
C GLY A 67 -22.24 -11.72 -6.06
N VAL A 68 -21.18 -12.14 -6.76
CA VAL A 68 -20.98 -11.83 -8.18
C VAL A 68 -22.10 -12.42 -9.04
N VAL A 69 -22.45 -13.68 -8.82
CA VAL A 69 -23.56 -14.33 -9.54
C VAL A 69 -24.87 -13.60 -9.29
N GLY A 70 -25.17 -13.27 -8.03
CA GLY A 70 -26.37 -12.52 -7.66
C GLY A 70 -26.46 -11.15 -8.35
N VAL A 71 -25.34 -10.42 -8.43
CA VAL A 71 -25.26 -9.13 -9.13
C VAL A 71 -25.52 -9.31 -10.64
N ILE A 72 -24.89 -10.30 -11.27
CA ILE A 72 -25.11 -10.57 -12.71
C ILE A 72 -26.57 -10.90 -12.99
N VAL A 73 -27.18 -11.77 -12.17
CA VAL A 73 -28.60 -12.14 -12.28
C VAL A 73 -29.49 -10.91 -12.10
N LEU A 74 -29.21 -10.08 -11.08
CA LEU A 74 -29.94 -8.84 -10.83
C LEU A 74 -29.89 -7.90 -12.04
N PHE A 75 -28.71 -7.64 -12.59
CA PHE A 75 -28.56 -6.81 -13.79
C PHE A 75 -29.25 -7.40 -15.01
N GLY A 76 -29.19 -8.73 -15.19
CA GLY A 76 -29.90 -9.43 -16.27
C GLY A 76 -31.42 -9.27 -16.19
N VAL A 77 -31.98 -9.37 -14.97
CA VAL A 77 -33.40 -9.15 -14.73
C VAL A 77 -33.79 -7.70 -15.00
N ILE A 78 -33.00 -6.73 -14.52
CA ILE A 78 -33.24 -5.31 -14.79
C ILE A 78 -33.25 -5.04 -16.30
N ARG A 79 -32.24 -5.54 -17.02
CA ARG A 79 -32.15 -5.40 -18.48
C ARG A 79 -33.36 -6.00 -19.19
N LYS A 80 -33.88 -7.14 -18.70
CA LYS A 80 -35.07 -7.79 -19.27
C LYS A 80 -36.37 -7.02 -19.02
N VAL A 81 -36.47 -6.26 -17.93
CA VAL A 81 -37.66 -5.48 -17.60
C VAL A 81 -37.67 -4.13 -18.34
N VAL A 82 -36.50 -3.56 -18.59
CA VAL A 82 -36.35 -2.24 -19.23
C VAL A 82 -36.40 -2.31 -20.77
N ASN A 83 -36.01 -3.44 -21.37
CA ASN A 83 -36.10 -3.69 -22.82
C ASN A 83 -37.38 -4.42 -23.19
#